data_AF-A0A8J2BMD8-F1
#
_entry.id   AF-A0A8J2BMD8-F1
#
_cell.length_a   1.000
_cell.length_b   1.000
_cell.length_c   1.000
_cell.angle_alpha   90.00
_cell.angle_beta   90.00
_cell.angle_gamma   90.00
#
_symmetry.space_group_name_H-M   'P 1'
#
loop_
_entity.id
_entity.type
_entity.pdbx_description
1 polymer ?
#
loop_
_entity_poly.entity_id
_entity_poly.type
_entity_poly.pdbx_seq_one_letter_code
_entity_poly.pdbx_strand_id
1 'polypeptide(L)'
;MPTFESSFLVHGHDPSRVAAFHQTNVSEIFPLLSPPGCAVEIDPARRLARMSDGAELRFTMYLAFCYPIRWHAVHRDVSTSGFTDEMVDGPPMQKWVHRHQFRAPAPDRSGAGGGPNINTNPSSSTSSSGPNVISVTEVYDKIEYEYAQPWYSLGGILGRTLFNPGALWLLFTWRAYATRKALKTWSVDGVEDNDSTSLERPLLDRTAHNHKIKEK
;
A
#
# COMPACT_ATOMS: atom_id res chain seq x y z
N MET A 1 15.75 -4.87 -18.34
CA MET A 1 15.05 -3.93 -17.45
C MET A 1 15.25 -4.38 -16.02
N PRO A 2 15.86 -3.57 -15.14
CA PRO A 2 15.98 -3.93 -13.73
C PRO A 2 14.61 -4.09 -13.07
N THR A 3 14.55 -5.02 -12.13
CA THR A 3 13.36 -5.30 -11.33
C THR A 3 13.73 -5.26 -9.85
N PHE A 4 12.84 -4.71 -9.04
CA PHE A 4 12.92 -4.77 -7.59
C PHE A 4 11.68 -5.47 -7.06
N GLU A 5 11.86 -6.38 -6.12
CA GLU A 5 10.77 -7.14 -5.51
C GLU A 5 10.87 -7.02 -3.99
N SER A 6 9.71 -6.86 -3.35
CA SER A 6 9.60 -6.84 -1.90
C SER A 6 8.32 -7.58 -1.50
N SER A 7 8.36 -8.24 -0.34
CA SER A 7 7.17 -8.82 0.25
C SER A 7 7.19 -8.64 1.76
N PHE A 8 6.01 -8.51 2.35
CA PHE A 8 5.85 -8.49 3.79
C PHE A 8 4.50 -9.05 4.22
N LEU A 9 4.45 -9.55 5.45
CA LEU A 9 3.22 -10.06 6.04
C LEU A 9 2.49 -8.98 6.83
N VAL A 10 1.17 -9.05 6.75
CA VAL A 10 0.20 -8.29 7.54
C VAL A 10 -0.66 -9.31 8.29
N HIS A 11 -0.53 -9.33 9.61
CA HIS A 11 -1.27 -10.24 10.47
C HIS A 11 -2.58 -9.60 10.95
N GLY A 12 -3.61 -10.43 11.18
CA GLY A 12 -4.92 -10.02 11.65
C GLY A 12 -5.82 -9.39 10.58
N HIS A 13 -5.40 -9.40 9.31
CA HIS A 13 -6.16 -8.80 8.22
C HIS A 13 -6.15 -9.72 6.99
N ASP A 14 -7.32 -9.90 6.37
CA ASP A 14 -7.47 -10.62 5.10
C ASP A 14 -7.12 -9.74 3.89
N PRO A 15 -6.89 -10.33 2.70
CA PRO A 15 -6.44 -9.58 1.53
C PRO A 15 -7.39 -8.45 1.11
N SER A 16 -8.71 -8.65 1.25
CA SER A 16 -9.69 -7.64 0.83
C SER A 16 -9.64 -6.41 1.72
N ARG A 17 -9.40 -6.59 3.03
CA ARG A 17 -9.21 -5.47 3.97
C ARG A 17 -7.93 -4.69 3.66
N VAL A 18 -6.83 -5.38 3.38
CA VAL A 18 -5.57 -4.72 3.02
C VAL A 18 -5.70 -3.99 1.68
N ALA A 19 -6.42 -4.54 0.70
CA ALA A 19 -6.72 -3.87 -0.55
C ALA A 19 -7.59 -2.62 -0.35
N ALA A 20 -8.66 -2.73 0.44
CA ALA A 20 -9.55 -1.62 0.73
C ALA A 20 -8.81 -0.45 1.42
N PHE A 21 -7.87 -0.76 2.32
CA PHE A 21 -6.98 0.24 2.92
C PHE A 21 -6.15 0.97 1.86
N HIS A 22 -5.59 0.29 0.87
CA HIS A 22 -4.82 0.98 -0.17
C HIS A 22 -5.68 1.75 -1.18
N GLN A 23 -6.93 1.32 -1.38
CA GLN A 23 -7.78 1.79 -2.49
C GLN A 23 -8.84 2.81 -2.08
N THR A 24 -9.03 3.05 -0.78
CA THR A 24 -10.00 4.02 -0.25
C THR A 24 -9.27 5.24 0.28
N ASN A 25 -9.84 6.44 0.13
CA ASN A 25 -9.23 7.71 0.52
C ASN A 25 -7.76 7.81 0.10
N VAL A 26 -7.46 7.44 -1.15
CA VAL A 26 -6.09 7.27 -1.67
C VAL A 26 -5.22 8.50 -1.39
N SER A 27 -5.76 9.70 -1.57
CA SER A 27 -5.04 10.95 -1.30
C SER A 27 -4.68 11.20 0.16
N GLU A 28 -5.31 10.51 1.11
CA GLU A 28 -5.02 10.58 2.54
C GLU A 28 -4.12 9.44 2.97
N ILE A 29 -4.34 8.24 2.43
CA ILE A 29 -3.58 7.04 2.81
C ILE A 29 -2.19 7.03 2.18
N PHE A 30 -2.06 7.42 0.91
CA PHE A 30 -0.77 7.39 0.21
C PHE A 30 0.33 8.21 0.93
N PRO A 31 0.10 9.45 1.40
CA PRO A 31 1.09 10.19 2.19
C PRO A 31 1.50 9.50 3.49
N LEU A 32 0.60 8.76 4.17
CA LEU A 32 0.92 8.05 5.41
C LEU A 32 1.93 6.91 5.21
N LEU A 33 2.01 6.38 3.99
CA LEU A 33 2.91 5.29 3.63
C LEU A 33 4.31 5.77 3.24
N SER A 34 4.52 7.09 3.17
CA SER A 34 5.78 7.68 2.76
C SER A 34 6.80 7.71 3.91
N PRO A 35 8.09 7.42 3.67
CA PRO A 35 9.11 7.45 4.71
C PRO A 35 9.39 8.86 5.24
N PRO A 36 9.94 8.99 6.46
CA PRO A 36 10.39 10.27 6.98
C PRO A 36 11.40 10.89 6.01
N GLY A 37 11.26 12.18 5.73
CA GLY A 37 12.09 12.87 4.74
C GLY A 37 11.62 12.75 3.30
N CYS A 38 10.52 12.03 3.03
CA CYS A 38 9.88 11.94 1.72
C CYS A 38 8.42 12.42 1.80
N ALA A 39 8.21 13.67 2.21
CA ALA A 39 6.84 14.20 2.32
C ALA A 39 6.13 14.17 0.97
N VAL A 40 4.86 13.79 0.95
CA VAL A 40 4.06 13.74 -0.28
C VAL A 40 2.95 14.76 -0.22
N GLU A 41 2.85 15.56 -1.26
CA GLU A 41 1.78 16.52 -1.49
C GLU A 41 0.98 16.06 -2.71
N ILE A 42 -0.31 15.77 -2.51
CA ILE A 42 -1.23 15.41 -3.60
C ILE A 42 -1.72 16.68 -4.28
N ASP A 43 -1.82 16.66 -5.61
CA ASP A 43 -2.46 17.75 -6.37
C ASP A 43 -3.91 17.96 -5.85
N PRO A 44 -4.23 19.14 -5.27
CA PRO A 44 -5.53 19.38 -4.66
C PRO A 44 -6.68 19.35 -5.68
N ALA A 45 -6.40 19.62 -6.96
CA ALA A 45 -7.40 19.55 -8.03
C ALA A 45 -7.69 18.10 -8.48
N ARG A 46 -6.87 17.13 -8.06
CA ARG A 46 -6.91 15.72 -8.48
C ARG A 46 -6.92 14.76 -7.29
N ARG A 47 -7.55 15.16 -6.18
CA ARG A 47 -7.75 14.25 -5.04
C ARG A 47 -8.58 13.04 -5.48
N LEU A 48 -8.13 11.87 -5.05
CA LEU A 48 -8.71 10.58 -5.38
C LEU A 48 -9.27 9.94 -4.11
N ALA A 49 -10.60 9.97 -4.00
CA ALA A 49 -11.31 9.34 -2.89
C ALA A 49 -11.32 7.81 -3.00
N ARG A 50 -11.27 7.25 -4.22
CA ARG A 50 -11.23 5.81 -4.43
C ARG A 50 -10.45 5.47 -5.69
N MET A 51 -9.65 4.41 -5.61
CA MET A 51 -8.91 3.88 -6.74
C MET A 51 -9.82 3.16 -7.73
N SER A 52 -9.59 3.36 -9.02
CA SER A 52 -10.25 2.66 -10.12
C SER A 52 -9.32 2.63 -11.35
N ASP A 53 -9.59 1.74 -12.30
CA ASP A 53 -8.79 1.67 -13.53
C ASP A 53 -8.84 2.98 -14.31
N GLY A 54 -7.65 3.43 -14.75
CA GLY A 54 -7.48 4.70 -15.44
C GLY A 54 -7.48 5.92 -14.51
N ALA A 55 -7.66 5.76 -13.19
CA ALA A 55 -7.56 6.88 -12.26
C ALA A 55 -6.13 7.42 -12.23
N GLU A 56 -5.98 8.72 -12.46
CA GLU A 56 -4.69 9.41 -12.37
C GLU A 56 -4.37 9.83 -10.93
N LEU A 57 -3.12 9.66 -10.52
CA LEU A 57 -2.56 10.20 -9.29
C LEU A 57 -1.41 11.15 -9.63
N ARG A 58 -1.55 12.42 -9.26
CA ARG A 58 -0.53 13.44 -9.42
C ARG A 58 -0.09 13.93 -8.06
N PHE A 59 1.22 13.91 -7.82
CA PHE A 59 1.77 14.31 -6.54
C PHE A 59 3.18 14.86 -6.67
N THR A 60 3.59 15.61 -5.66
CA THR A 60 4.98 16.01 -5.46
C THR A 60 5.54 15.27 -4.25
N MET A 61 6.59 14.50 -4.45
CA MET A 61 7.37 13.88 -3.39
C MET A 61 8.58 14.76 -3.09
N TYR A 62 8.70 15.25 -1.85
CA TYR A 62 9.80 16.08 -1.39
C TYR A 62 10.87 15.21 -0.73
N LEU A 63 11.97 14.96 -1.44
CA LEU A 63 13.10 14.22 -0.90
C LEU A 63 13.97 15.08 0.01
N ALA A 64 14.42 14.48 1.11
CA ALA A 64 15.12 15.16 2.20
C ALA A 64 14.42 16.47 2.62
N PHE A 65 13.08 16.49 2.52
CA PHE A 65 12.21 17.64 2.76
C PHE A 65 12.38 18.87 1.85
N CYS A 66 13.37 18.91 0.96
CA CYS A 66 13.73 20.13 0.22
C CYS A 66 13.74 19.98 -1.30
N TYR A 67 13.84 18.77 -1.83
CA TYR A 67 13.93 18.55 -3.27
C TYR A 67 12.60 18.01 -3.84
N PRO A 68 11.84 18.81 -4.61
CA PRO A 68 10.55 18.40 -5.14
C PRO A 68 10.71 17.50 -6.36
N ILE A 69 10.11 16.31 -6.31
CA ILE A 69 9.96 15.39 -7.43
C ILE A 69 8.49 15.33 -7.78
N ARG A 70 8.14 15.84 -8.96
CA ARG A 70 6.80 15.70 -9.50
C ARG A 70 6.62 14.31 -10.09
N TRP A 71 5.45 13.74 -9.86
CA TRP A 71 5.08 12.42 -10.33
C TRP A 71 3.65 12.44 -10.83
N HIS A 72 3.44 11.76 -11.96
CA HIS A 72 2.14 11.49 -12.53
C HIS A 72 2.05 10.01 -12.86
N ALA A 73 1.13 9.31 -12.21
CA ALA A 73 0.87 7.90 -12.42
C ALA A 73 -0.60 7.64 -12.78
N VAL A 74 -0.85 6.54 -13.48
CA VAL A 74 -2.18 6.01 -13.74
C VAL A 74 -2.32 4.63 -13.10
N HIS A 75 -3.43 4.39 -12.43
CA HIS A 75 -3.75 3.09 -11.87
C HIS A 75 -4.31 2.16 -12.95
N ARG A 76 -3.87 0.91 -12.96
CA ARG A 76 -4.30 -0.17 -13.86
C ARG A 76 -4.54 -1.44 -13.07
N ASP A 77 -5.30 -2.37 -13.63
CA ASP A 77 -5.57 -3.70 -13.07
C ASP A 77 -6.09 -3.67 -11.62
N VAL A 78 -6.92 -2.68 -11.28
CA VAL A 78 -7.43 -2.43 -9.94
C VAL A 78 -8.47 -3.49 -9.57
N SER A 79 -8.16 -4.28 -8.53
CA SER A 79 -9.02 -5.34 -8.01
C SER A 79 -8.84 -5.51 -6.50
N THR A 80 -9.65 -6.37 -5.86
CA THR A 80 -9.42 -6.75 -4.45
C THR A 80 -8.12 -7.53 -4.23
N SER A 81 -7.50 -8.03 -5.30
CA SER A 81 -6.22 -8.77 -5.22
C SER A 81 -4.99 -7.90 -5.48
N GLY A 82 -5.15 -6.64 -5.86
CA GLY A 82 -4.02 -5.79 -6.22
C GLY A 82 -4.35 -4.65 -7.18
N PHE A 83 -3.32 -3.94 -7.60
CA PHE A 83 -3.36 -2.87 -8.60
C PHE A 83 -1.94 -2.58 -9.12
N THR A 84 -1.86 -1.82 -10.20
CA THR A 84 -0.61 -1.39 -10.83
C THR A 84 -0.58 0.13 -10.94
N ASP A 85 0.47 0.76 -10.43
CA ASP A 85 0.80 2.17 -10.69
C ASP A 85 1.79 2.25 -11.87
N GLU A 86 1.37 2.87 -12.96
CA GLU A 86 2.21 3.11 -14.13
C GLU A 86 2.53 4.60 -14.25
N MET A 87 3.81 4.95 -14.25
CA MET A 87 4.26 6.34 -14.42
C MET A 87 4.00 6.82 -15.85
N VAL A 88 3.26 7.92 -15.95
CA VAL A 88 3.03 8.67 -17.19
C VAL A 88 4.16 9.67 -17.42
N ASP A 89 4.51 10.43 -16.38
CA ASP A 89 5.65 11.35 -16.35
C ASP A 89 6.18 11.51 -14.91
N GLY A 90 7.44 11.93 -14.77
CA GLY A 90 8.01 12.15 -13.44
C GLY A 90 9.54 12.32 -13.43
N PRO A 91 10.25 11.79 -12.41
CA PRO A 91 11.71 11.87 -12.33
C PRO A 91 12.38 11.24 -13.56
N PRO A 92 13.71 11.39 -13.76
CA PRO A 92 14.45 10.94 -14.95
C PRO A 92 14.49 9.41 -15.12
N MET A 93 13.33 8.85 -15.42
CA MET A 93 13.00 7.46 -15.68
C MET A 93 12.26 7.43 -17.00
N GLN A 94 12.62 6.50 -17.88
CA GLN A 94 11.87 6.21 -19.10
C GLN A 94 10.62 5.41 -18.79
N LYS A 95 10.68 4.56 -17.76
CA LYS A 95 9.58 3.70 -17.36
C LYS A 95 9.63 3.47 -15.86
N TRP A 96 8.46 3.44 -15.24
CA TRP A 96 8.26 2.96 -13.88
C TRP A 96 6.88 2.31 -13.78
N VAL A 97 6.86 1.04 -13.42
CA VAL A 97 5.65 0.25 -13.22
C VAL A 97 5.76 -0.44 -11.87
N HIS A 98 4.88 -0.09 -10.93
CA HIS A 98 4.83 -0.68 -9.60
C HIS A 98 3.54 -1.48 -9.45
N ARG A 99 3.68 -2.81 -9.32
CA ARG A 99 2.55 -3.72 -9.09
C ARG A 99 2.45 -4.10 -7.63
N HIS A 100 1.23 -4.04 -7.11
CA HIS A 100 0.84 -4.47 -5.79
C HIS A 100 -0.03 -5.71 -5.89
N GLN A 101 0.27 -6.72 -5.08
CA GLN A 101 -0.54 -7.92 -4.96
C GLN A 101 -0.82 -8.19 -3.48
N PHE A 102 -2.09 -8.43 -3.17
CA PHE A 102 -2.57 -8.82 -1.85
C PHE A 102 -3.04 -10.28 -1.95
N ARG A 103 -2.29 -11.18 -1.33
CA ARG A 103 -2.56 -12.63 -1.44
C ARG A 103 -2.53 -13.30 -0.08
N ALA A 104 -3.18 -14.46 0.02
CA ALA A 104 -2.91 -15.36 1.13
C ALA A 104 -1.42 -15.76 1.07
N PRO A 105 -0.72 -15.86 2.21
CA PRO A 105 0.66 -16.32 2.22
C PRO A 105 0.75 -17.69 1.58
N ALA A 106 1.82 -17.92 0.82
CA ALA A 106 2.08 -19.25 0.29
C ALA A 106 2.07 -20.28 1.43
N PRO A 107 1.47 -21.47 1.24
CA PRO A 107 1.58 -22.53 2.22
C PRO A 107 3.06 -22.81 2.48
N ASP A 108 3.42 -22.91 3.75
CA ASP A 108 4.79 -23.12 4.18
C ASP A 108 5.39 -24.34 3.45
N ARG A 109 6.48 -24.11 2.69
CA ARG A 109 7.21 -25.18 2.00
C ARG A 109 8.10 -25.99 2.96
N SER A 110 8.12 -25.70 4.25
CA SER A 110 8.90 -26.45 5.25
C SER A 110 8.27 -27.79 5.67
N GLY A 111 7.14 -28.18 5.06
CA GLY A 111 6.47 -29.48 5.27
C GLY A 111 6.68 -30.51 4.15
N ALA A 112 7.83 -30.56 3.48
CA ALA A 112 8.16 -31.68 2.58
C ALA A 112 8.64 -32.90 3.39
N GLY A 113 7.71 -33.51 4.14
CA GLY A 113 7.89 -34.79 4.82
C GLY A 113 6.66 -35.65 4.56
N GLY A 114 6.78 -36.62 3.67
CA GLY A 114 5.68 -37.47 3.20
C GLY A 114 5.05 -38.36 4.27
N GLY A 115 3.75 -38.62 4.11
CA GLY A 115 2.98 -39.62 4.85
C GLY A 115 1.54 -39.66 4.34
N PRO A 116 0.90 -40.84 4.22
CA PRO A 116 -0.06 -41.10 3.15
C PRO A 116 -1.50 -40.66 3.45
N ASN A 117 -2.20 -40.40 2.35
CA ASN A 117 -3.63 -40.20 2.20
C ASN A 117 -4.45 -41.36 2.82
N ILE A 118 -5.38 -41.05 3.74
CA ILE A 118 -6.48 -41.93 4.19
C ILE A 118 -7.81 -41.13 4.23
N ASN A 119 -8.55 -41.24 3.12
CA ASN A 119 -9.98 -41.52 2.94
C ASN A 119 -11.11 -41.02 3.91
N THR A 120 -12.19 -40.48 3.29
CA THR A 120 -13.66 -40.62 3.56
C THR A 120 -14.22 -40.21 4.94
N ASN A 121 -15.29 -39.41 5.12
CA ASN A 121 -16.63 -39.38 4.52
C ASN A 121 -17.37 -38.06 4.94
N PRO A 122 -18.52 -37.68 4.35
CA PRO A 122 -19.21 -36.42 4.67
C PRO A 122 -20.29 -36.57 5.76
N SER A 123 -20.75 -35.41 6.25
CA SER A 123 -21.92 -35.12 7.11
C SER A 123 -21.74 -35.18 8.63
N SER A 124 -21.62 -33.98 9.23
CA SER A 124 -22.44 -33.55 10.37
C SER A 124 -22.09 -32.11 10.75
N SER A 125 -23.11 -31.26 10.76
CA SER A 125 -23.13 -29.94 11.36
C SER A 125 -22.68 -29.97 12.81
N THR A 126 -21.59 -29.26 13.11
CA THR A 126 -21.24 -28.88 14.49
C THR A 126 -20.73 -27.46 14.46
N SER A 127 -21.46 -26.58 15.16
CA SER A 127 -20.97 -25.31 15.67
C SER A 127 -19.71 -25.59 16.49
N SER A 128 -18.53 -25.41 15.89
CA SER A 128 -17.26 -25.45 16.60
C SER A 128 -16.65 -24.06 16.58
N SER A 129 -16.39 -23.57 17.79
CA SER A 129 -15.38 -22.58 18.10
C SER A 129 -14.05 -23.10 17.52
N GLY A 130 -13.84 -22.84 16.23
CA GLY A 130 -12.62 -23.21 15.52
C GLY A 130 -11.44 -22.48 16.14
N PRO A 131 -10.20 -22.99 15.95
CA PRO A 131 -9.02 -22.22 16.31
C PRO A 131 -9.14 -20.85 15.65
N ASN A 132 -8.88 -19.80 16.42
CA ASN A 132 -8.89 -18.42 15.95
C ASN A 132 -7.86 -18.32 14.81
N VAL A 133 -8.31 -18.51 13.56
CA VAL A 133 -7.44 -18.47 12.39
C VAL A 133 -7.08 -17.00 12.22
N ILE A 134 -5.92 -16.63 12.77
CA ILE A 134 -5.36 -15.30 12.55
C ILE A 134 -5.19 -15.16 11.04
N SER A 135 -6.01 -14.30 10.43
CA SER A 135 -5.90 -14.00 9.01
C SER A 135 -4.53 -13.39 8.75
N VAL A 136 -3.84 -13.87 7.72
CA VAL A 136 -2.54 -13.32 7.31
C VAL A 136 -2.64 -13.00 5.84
N THR A 137 -2.18 -11.80 5.48
CA THR A 137 -2.05 -11.34 4.11
C THR A 137 -0.59 -11.10 3.80
N GLU A 138 -0.13 -11.63 2.67
CA GLU A 138 1.13 -11.23 2.07
C GLU A 138 0.86 -10.07 1.10
N VAL A 139 1.57 -8.96 1.34
CA VAL A 139 1.68 -7.86 0.39
C VAL A 139 2.95 -8.09 -0.42
N TYR A 140 2.79 -8.30 -1.72
CA TYR A 140 3.89 -8.48 -2.66
C TYR A 140 3.94 -7.28 -3.60
N ASP A 141 5.11 -6.65 -3.67
CA ASP A 141 5.41 -5.49 -4.48
C ASP A 141 6.46 -5.84 -5.53
N LYS A 142 6.18 -5.51 -6.79
CA LYS A 142 7.15 -5.63 -7.89
C LYS A 142 7.26 -4.31 -8.63
N ILE A 143 8.47 -3.77 -8.72
CA ILE A 143 8.79 -2.59 -9.51
C ILE A 143 9.60 -3.01 -10.72
N GLU A 144 9.16 -2.55 -11.89
CA GLU A 144 9.91 -2.59 -13.12
C GLU A 144 10.22 -1.16 -13.56
N TYR A 145 11.48 -0.85 -13.81
CA TYR A 145 11.87 0.52 -14.12
C TYR A 145 13.00 0.60 -15.14
N GLU A 146 13.05 1.72 -15.84
CA GLU A 146 14.08 2.04 -16.83
C GLU A 146 14.53 3.48 -16.61
N TYR A 147 15.83 3.72 -16.53
CA TYR A 147 16.37 5.07 -16.33
C TYR A 147 16.36 5.85 -17.64
N ALA A 148 15.99 7.13 -17.56
CA ALA A 148 16.15 8.03 -18.69
C ALA A 148 17.59 8.54 -18.78
N GLN A 149 18.05 8.72 -20.02
CA GLN A 149 19.24 9.50 -20.39
C GLN A 149 20.61 8.86 -20.05
N PRO A 150 21.70 9.33 -20.72
CA PRO A 150 23.04 8.84 -20.47
C PRO A 150 23.45 8.99 -19.00
N TRP A 151 24.32 8.10 -18.54
CA TRP A 151 24.74 8.00 -17.14
C TRP A 151 25.38 9.26 -16.55
N TYR A 152 25.90 10.15 -17.40
CA TYR A 152 26.58 11.39 -17.03
C TYR A 152 25.65 12.61 -16.89
N SER A 153 24.35 12.49 -17.17
CA SER A 153 23.41 13.57 -16.92
C SER A 153 23.12 13.70 -15.42
N LEU A 154 22.95 14.93 -14.91
CA LEU A 154 22.54 15.18 -13.52
C LEU A 154 21.27 14.40 -13.15
N GLY A 155 20.31 14.32 -14.07
CA GLY A 155 19.10 13.50 -13.90
C GLY A 155 19.41 12.00 -13.82
N GLY A 156 20.28 11.48 -14.68
CA GLY A 156 20.68 10.07 -14.67
C GLY A 156 21.44 9.64 -13.41
N ILE A 157 22.21 10.55 -12.79
CA ILE A 157 22.86 10.31 -11.49
C ILE A 157 21.81 10.30 -10.38
N LEU A 158 20.92 11.30 -10.36
CA LEU A 158 19.87 11.42 -9.34
C LEU A 158 18.92 10.21 -9.36
N GLY A 159 18.46 9.80 -10.55
CA GLY A 159 17.62 8.62 -10.72
C GLY A 159 18.30 7.34 -10.20
N ARG A 160 19.57 7.11 -10.56
CA ARG A 160 20.30 5.92 -10.09
C ARG A 160 20.56 5.94 -8.59
N THR A 161 20.85 7.10 -8.00
CA THR A 161 21.07 7.21 -6.55
C THR A 161 19.78 6.97 -5.78
N LEU A 162 18.65 7.51 -6.23
CA LEU A 162 17.38 7.41 -5.52
C LEU A 162 16.69 6.06 -5.69
N PHE A 163 16.81 5.47 -6.87
CA PHE A 163 16.17 4.20 -7.20
C PHE A 163 17.18 3.05 -7.29
N ASN A 164 18.26 3.13 -6.49
CA ASN A 164 19.13 1.98 -6.29
C ASN A 164 18.43 0.93 -5.40
N PRO A 165 18.80 -0.36 -5.48
CA PRO A 165 18.16 -1.42 -4.71
C PRO A 165 18.15 -1.20 -3.18
N GLY A 166 19.18 -0.57 -2.60
CA GLY A 166 19.24 -0.29 -1.17
C GLY A 166 18.28 0.81 -0.72
N ALA A 167 18.15 1.87 -1.52
CA ALA A 167 17.16 2.92 -1.27
C ALA A 167 15.73 2.39 -1.41
N LEU A 168 15.48 1.58 -2.44
CA LEU A 168 14.20 0.87 -2.61
C LEU A 168 13.92 -0.06 -1.42
N TRP A 169 14.90 -0.85 -0.99
CA TRP A 169 14.74 -1.72 0.18
C TRP A 169 14.33 -0.94 1.44
N LEU A 170 14.95 0.21 1.70
CA LEU A 170 14.60 1.06 2.85
C LEU A 170 13.17 1.63 2.72
N LEU A 171 12.81 2.11 1.53
CA LEU A 171 11.46 2.64 1.25
C LEU A 171 10.38 1.59 1.48
N PHE A 172 10.59 0.37 0.98
CA PHE A 172 9.61 -0.71 1.13
C PHE A 172 9.58 -1.31 2.54
N THR A 173 10.71 -1.30 3.26
CA THR A 173 10.74 -1.65 4.68
C THR A 173 9.92 -0.66 5.51
N TRP A 174 10.08 0.64 5.24
CA TRP A 174 9.24 1.65 5.88
C TRP A 174 7.77 1.46 5.51
N ARG A 175 7.46 1.30 4.22
CA ARG A 175 6.09 1.11 3.76
C ARG A 175 5.42 -0.10 4.42
N ALA A 176 6.15 -1.19 4.60
CA ALA A 176 5.67 -2.36 5.34
C ALA A 176 5.34 -2.02 6.81
N TYR A 177 6.21 -1.26 7.49
CA TYR A 177 5.97 -0.77 8.84
C TYR A 177 4.75 0.17 8.90
N ALA A 178 4.68 1.18 8.03
CA ALA A 178 3.62 2.17 7.98
C ALA A 178 2.25 1.53 7.70
N THR A 179 2.20 0.58 6.75
CA THR A 179 1.00 -0.20 6.43
C THR A 179 0.48 -0.95 7.65
N ARG A 180 1.35 -1.74 8.32
CA ARG A 180 0.98 -2.47 9.54
C ARG A 180 0.53 -1.56 10.67
N LYS A 181 1.14 -0.38 10.79
CA LYS A 181 0.79 0.59 11.84
C LYS A 181 -0.57 1.24 11.55
N ALA A 182 -0.79 1.69 10.31
CA ALA A 182 -2.00 2.39 9.92
C ALA A 182 -3.23 1.48 9.94
N LEU A 183 -3.08 0.23 9.48
CA LEU A 183 -4.17 -0.76 9.48
C LEU A 183 -4.76 -1.05 10.86
N LYS A 184 -3.97 -0.96 11.93
CA LYS A 184 -4.45 -1.17 13.32
C LYS A 184 -5.47 -0.14 13.78
N THR A 185 -5.42 1.06 13.21
CA THR A 185 -6.31 2.17 13.57
C THR A 185 -7.24 2.55 12.44
N TRP A 186 -7.12 1.89 11.29
CA TRP A 186 -7.93 2.17 10.12
C TRP A 186 -9.23 1.39 10.20
N SER A 187 -10.32 2.14 10.29
CA SER A 187 -11.68 1.69 10.07
C SER A 187 -12.15 2.21 8.72
N VAL A 188 -12.92 1.40 8.00
CA VAL A 188 -13.74 1.93 6.91
C VAL A 188 -14.86 2.72 7.58
N ASP A 189 -14.92 4.04 7.39
CA ASP A 189 -16.10 4.80 7.78
C ASP A 189 -17.33 4.16 7.13
N GLY A 190 -18.14 3.45 7.92
CA GLY A 190 -19.34 2.73 7.46
C GLY A 190 -19.30 1.20 7.42
N VAL A 191 -18.24 0.54 7.93
CA VAL A 191 -18.30 -0.89 8.29
C VAL A 191 -17.89 -1.01 9.74
N GLU A 192 -18.87 -1.16 10.63
CA GLU A 192 -18.62 -1.49 12.04
C GLU A 192 -17.81 -2.79 12.10
N ASP A 193 -16.55 -2.70 12.54
CA ASP A 193 -15.80 -3.89 12.94
C ASP A 193 -16.52 -4.47 14.17
N ASN A 194 -17.14 -5.62 13.99
CA ASN A 194 -17.77 -6.40 15.05
C ASN A 194 -16.71 -7.13 15.90
N ASP A 195 -15.62 -6.43 16.25
CA ASP A 195 -14.59 -6.92 17.15
C ASP A 195 -14.88 -6.43 18.57
N SER A 196 -15.55 -7.31 19.32
CA SER A 196 -15.91 -7.15 20.73
C SER A 196 -14.68 -7.24 21.65
N THR A 197 -13.65 -6.42 21.39
CA THR A 197 -12.49 -6.29 22.26
C THR A 197 -11.89 -4.88 22.23
N SER A 198 -12.73 -3.86 22.44
CA SER A 198 -12.25 -2.51 22.73
C SER A 198 -12.63 -2.10 24.15
N LEU A 199 -11.68 -2.33 25.06
CA LEU A 199 -11.63 -1.61 26.33
C LEU A 199 -11.64 -0.10 26.05
N GLU A 200 -12.49 0.61 26.79
CA GLU A 200 -12.78 2.03 26.72
C GLU A 200 -11.56 2.90 26.36
N ARG A 201 -11.69 3.69 25.30
CA ARG A 201 -10.88 4.89 25.11
C ARG A 201 -11.78 6.13 25.13
N PRO A 202 -11.41 7.18 25.88
CA PRO A 202 -12.24 8.36 26.02
C PRO A 202 -12.28 9.13 24.71
N LEU A 203 -13.50 9.48 24.30
CA LEU A 203 -13.83 10.39 23.21
C LEU A 203 -13.05 11.70 23.38
N LEU A 204 -12.03 11.92 22.54
CA LEU A 204 -11.52 13.26 22.32
C LEU A 204 -12.48 13.98 21.39
N ASP A 205 -13.31 14.80 22.02
CA ASP A 205 -14.13 15.86 21.45
C ASP A 205 -13.36 16.64 20.37
N ARG A 206 -13.71 16.41 19.10
CA ARG A 206 -13.35 17.28 17.97
C ARG A 206 -14.57 18.10 17.56
N THR A 207 -15.09 18.88 18.50
CA THR A 207 -15.94 20.03 18.18
C THR A 207 -15.04 21.23 17.87
N ALA A 208 -15.43 21.96 16.82
CA ALA A 208 -14.98 23.30 16.42
C ALA A 208 -13.69 23.42 15.57
N HIS A 209 -13.88 23.53 14.25
CA HIS A 209 -13.65 24.81 13.57
C HIS A 209 -14.37 24.84 12.22
N ASN A 210 -15.56 25.43 12.22
CA ASN A 210 -16.35 25.73 11.03
C ASN A 210 -16.82 27.18 11.14
N HIS A 211 -16.12 28.10 10.46
CA HIS A 211 -16.50 29.48 10.08
C HIS A 211 -15.23 30.21 9.61
N LYS A 212 -15.18 31.03 8.55
CA LYS A 212 -16.20 31.80 7.85
C LYS A 212 -15.60 32.33 6.54
N ILE A 213 -16.20 32.00 5.39
CA ILE A 213 -16.04 32.79 4.16
C ILE A 213 -16.81 34.10 4.37
N LYS A 214 -16.17 35.23 4.10
CA LYS A 214 -16.86 36.50 3.86
C LYS A 214 -16.45 36.99 2.47
N GLU A 215 -17.40 36.95 1.55
CA GLU A 215 -17.41 37.77 0.34
C GLU A 215 -17.78 39.21 0.70
N LYS A 216 -16.96 40.17 0.29
CA LYS A 216 -17.31 41.38 -0.47
C LYS A 216 -16.09 42.26 -0.62
#